data_AF-M9LNG8-F1
#
_entry.id   AF-M9LNG8-F1
#
_cell.length_a   1.000
_cell.length_b   1.000
_cell.length_c   1.000
_cell.angle_alpha   90.00
_cell.angle_beta   90.00
_cell.angle_gamma   90.00
#
_symmetry.space_group_name_H-M   'P 1'
#
loop_
_entity.id
_entity.type
_entity.pdbx_description
1 polymer ?
#
loop_
_entity_poly.entity_id
_entity_poly.type
_entity_poly.pdbx_seq_one_letter_code
_entity_poly.pdbx_strand_id
1 'polypeptide(L)'
;MLTPRNADGLTIGDVEVQTDADRPSLTYNIDFDTGRIRGVADGLDAVKQAIHMVLQTERFAHTIFSWGYGTEMGQVVGKSEPVLQSEIKRIITEALTADERITDVKDFTFKLVDKRTAAVSFTAVSVFGDIPFSREVNT
;
A
#
# COMPACT_ATOMS: atom_id res chain seq x y z
N MET A 1 -24.89 -7.49 -5.20
CA MET A 1 -24.52 -6.58 -4.10
C MET A 1 -23.66 -5.49 -4.74
N LEU A 2 -24.24 -4.32 -5.03
CA LEU A 2 -23.50 -3.20 -5.63
C LEU A 2 -22.81 -2.43 -4.51
N THR A 3 -21.48 -2.36 -4.52
CA THR A 3 -20.77 -1.27 -3.86
C THR A 3 -21.03 0.02 -4.66
N PRO A 4 -21.41 1.14 -4.03
CA PRO A 4 -21.50 2.39 -4.75
C PRO A 4 -20.10 2.82 -5.16
N ARG A 5 -20.02 3.12 -6.45
CA ARG A 5 -18.92 3.74 -7.18
C ARG A 5 -18.68 5.14 -6.57
N ASN A 6 -17.42 5.41 -6.21
CA ASN A 6 -16.78 6.69 -5.94
C ASN A 6 -17.68 7.82 -5.40
N ALA A 7 -17.59 8.06 -4.09
CA ALA A 7 -18.09 9.27 -3.47
C ALA A 7 -17.12 10.42 -3.74
N ASP A 8 -17.14 10.95 -4.96
CA ASP A 8 -16.66 12.32 -5.19
C ASP A 8 -17.62 13.25 -4.41
N GLY A 9 -17.13 13.82 -3.31
CA GLY A 9 -17.74 14.93 -2.58
C GLY A 9 -19.21 14.74 -2.15
N LEU A 10 -19.46 13.96 -1.10
CA LEU A 10 -20.78 13.92 -0.45
C LEU A 10 -20.91 15.03 0.61
N THR A 11 -21.59 16.13 0.28
CA THR A 11 -22.00 17.15 1.26
C THR A 11 -23.24 16.69 2.03
N ILE A 12 -23.10 16.41 3.34
CA ILE A 12 -24.23 16.31 4.28
C ILE A 12 -24.27 17.62 5.08
N GLY A 13 -24.97 18.64 4.57
CA GLY A 13 -24.97 20.00 5.13
C GLY A 13 -23.68 20.80 4.86
N ASP A 14 -23.45 21.89 5.60
CA ASP A 14 -22.25 22.76 5.53
C ASP A 14 -20.98 22.11 6.12
N VAL A 15 -20.83 20.79 6.00
CA VAL A 15 -19.68 20.04 6.52
C VAL A 15 -18.82 19.58 5.35
N GLU A 16 -17.65 20.20 5.18
CA GLU A 16 -16.61 19.71 4.28
C GLU A 16 -16.01 18.41 4.83
N VAL A 17 -16.14 17.33 4.08
CA VAL A 17 -15.48 16.05 4.40
C VAL A 17 -14.02 16.17 3.98
N GLN A 18 -13.10 16.24 4.96
CA GLN A 18 -11.67 16.17 4.69
C GLN A 18 -11.26 14.73 4.41
N THR A 19 -10.65 14.50 3.25
CA THR A 19 -10.07 13.23 2.84
C THR A 19 -8.66 13.09 3.44
N ASP A 20 -8.13 11.87 3.50
CA ASP A 20 -6.74 11.63 3.93
C ASP A 20 -5.74 12.30 2.97
N ALA A 21 -6.11 12.48 1.70
CA ALA A 21 -5.32 13.24 0.73
C ALA A 21 -5.21 14.75 1.07
N ASP A 22 -6.18 15.30 1.80
CA ASP A 22 -6.19 16.72 2.21
C ASP A 22 -5.40 16.97 3.51
N ARG A 23 -5.02 15.91 4.22
CA ARG A 23 -4.33 16.02 5.52
C ARG A 23 -2.83 16.28 5.36
N PRO A 24 -2.20 16.99 6.31
CA PRO A 24 -0.75 17.14 6.33
C PRO A 24 -0.02 15.79 6.33
N SER A 25 1.00 15.64 5.49
CA SER A 25 1.78 14.41 5.37
C SER A 25 2.92 14.27 6.40
N LEU A 26 3.26 15.36 7.12
CA LEU A 26 4.38 15.41 8.04
C LEU A 26 4.24 14.35 9.15
N THR A 27 5.24 13.48 9.27
CA THR A 27 5.27 12.40 10.25
C THR A 27 6.68 12.17 10.80
N TYR A 28 6.80 11.34 11.83
CA TYR A 28 8.10 10.88 12.30
C TYR A 28 8.75 9.97 11.26
N ASN A 29 10.03 10.19 11.00
CA ASN A 29 10.80 9.37 10.07
C ASN A 29 11.36 8.13 10.79
N ILE A 30 11.07 6.95 10.26
CA ILE A 30 11.56 5.66 10.72
C ILE A 30 12.79 5.28 9.90
N ASP A 31 13.94 5.22 10.57
CA ASP A 31 15.15 4.61 10.04
C ASP A 31 15.00 3.09 10.17
N PHE A 32 14.54 2.44 9.09
CA PHE A 32 14.27 0.99 9.06
C PHE A 32 15.54 0.15 9.21
N ASP A 33 16.72 0.68 8.85
CA ASP A 33 18.00 -0.01 9.00
C ASP A 33 18.42 -0.13 10.47
N THR A 34 18.19 0.93 11.24
CA THR A 34 18.55 0.97 12.67
C THR A 34 17.39 0.70 13.62
N GLY A 35 16.15 0.66 13.12
CA GLY A 35 14.93 0.48 13.91
C GLY A 35 14.61 1.67 14.82
N ARG A 36 15.01 2.88 14.44
CA ARG A 36 14.86 4.09 15.30
C ARG A 36 14.10 5.19 14.58
N ILE A 37 13.43 6.05 15.36
CA ILE A 37 12.86 7.29 14.84
C ILE A 37 13.97 8.35 14.77
N ARG A 38 14.12 9.00 13.61
CA ARG A 38 15.11 10.06 13.37
C ARG A 38 14.53 11.20 12.56
N GLY A 39 14.14 12.28 13.24
CA GLY A 39 13.60 13.47 12.59
C GLY A 39 12.19 13.22 12.04
N VAL A 40 11.90 13.86 10.91
CA VAL A 40 10.58 13.88 10.29
C VAL A 40 10.67 13.55 8.80
N ALA A 41 9.59 12.99 8.26
CA ALA A 41 9.39 12.73 6.85
C ALA A 41 8.14 13.49 6.40
N ASP A 42 8.13 14.00 5.18
CA ASP A 42 7.00 14.73 4.61
C ASP A 42 6.84 14.40 3.12
N GLY A 43 5.68 14.71 2.56
CA GLY A 43 5.32 14.47 1.17
C GLY A 43 5.68 13.06 0.69
N LEU A 44 6.53 12.98 -0.33
CA LEU A 44 6.94 11.73 -0.97
C LEU A 44 7.62 10.75 0.01
N ASP A 45 8.45 11.24 0.93
CA ASP A 45 9.15 10.39 1.90
C ASP A 45 8.19 9.79 2.93
N ALA A 46 7.18 10.58 3.35
CA ALA A 46 6.13 10.09 4.24
C ALA A 46 5.28 9.00 3.58
N VAL A 47 4.93 9.16 2.29
CA VAL A 47 4.19 8.14 1.54
C VAL A 47 5.04 6.88 1.32
N LYS A 48 6.33 7.03 0.98
CA LYS A 48 7.25 5.90 0.86
C LYS A 48 7.34 5.09 2.16
N GLN A 49 7.41 5.76 3.30
CA GLN A 49 7.38 5.11 4.61
C GLN A 49 6.04 4.40 4.86
N ALA A 50 4.90 5.03 4.51
CA ALA A 50 3.58 4.43 4.66
C ALA A 50 3.44 3.14 3.81
N ILE A 51 3.90 3.16 2.56
CA ILE A 51 3.94 1.98 1.68
C ILE A 51 4.74 0.86 2.35
N HIS A 52 5.91 1.16 2.92
CA HIS A 52 6.72 0.16 3.61
C HIS A 52 5.95 -0.47 4.77
N MET A 53 5.31 0.34 5.62
CA MET A 53 4.54 -0.17 6.76
C MET A 53 3.34 -1.02 6.34
N VAL A 54 2.58 -0.58 5.34
CA VAL A 54 1.41 -1.32 4.83
C VAL A 54 1.83 -2.70 4.33
N LEU A 55 2.89 -2.77 3.52
CA LEU A 55 3.33 -4.04 2.95
C LEU A 55 3.91 -4.98 4.01
N GLN A 56 4.50 -4.46 5.09
CA GLN A 56 5.04 -5.29 6.19
C GLN A 56 3.98 -5.74 7.21
N THR A 57 2.74 -5.29 7.06
CA THR A 57 1.66 -5.60 8.00
C THR A 57 0.70 -6.62 7.38
N GLU A 58 0.48 -7.73 8.08
CA GLU A 58 -0.59 -8.66 7.73
C GLU A 58 -1.94 -8.06 8.14
N ARG A 59 -2.87 -8.01 7.18
CA ARG A 59 -4.21 -7.47 7.41
C ARG A 59 -4.93 -8.27 8.50
N PHE A 60 -5.69 -7.57 9.35
CA PHE A 60 -6.43 -8.12 10.50
C PHE A 60 -5.58 -8.68 11.66
N ALA A 61 -4.25 -8.68 11.55
CA ALA A 61 -3.38 -9.19 12.62
C ALA A 61 -3.34 -8.28 13.88
N HIS A 62 -3.66 -7.00 13.73
CA HIS A 62 -3.61 -6.03 14.82
C HIS A 62 -4.86 -5.14 14.85
N THR A 63 -5.50 -5.04 16.03
CA THR A 63 -6.73 -4.27 16.26
C THR A 63 -6.56 -2.76 16.22
N ILE A 64 -5.33 -2.26 16.30
CA ILE A 64 -5.03 -0.82 16.20
C ILE A 64 -5.21 -0.28 14.78
N PHE A 65 -5.27 -1.14 13.78
CA PHE A 65 -5.39 -0.76 12.38
C PHE A 65 -6.83 -0.86 11.86
N SER A 66 -7.14 -0.05 10.84
CA SER A 66 -8.40 -0.18 10.11
C SER A 66 -8.44 -1.49 9.33
N TRP A 67 -9.65 -1.93 8.97
CA TRP A 67 -9.88 -3.10 8.12
C TRP A 67 -9.22 -3.01 6.73
N GLY A 68 -8.96 -1.78 6.27
CA GLY A 68 -8.32 -1.48 5.00
C GLY A 68 -6.80 -1.63 5.01
N TYR A 69 -6.18 -1.71 6.20
CA TYR A 69 -4.73 -1.59 6.35
C TYR A 69 -4.01 -2.94 6.33
N GLY A 70 -2.87 -2.98 5.63
CA GLY A 70 -2.04 -4.18 5.51
C GLY A 70 -2.37 -5.01 4.27
N THR A 71 -1.63 -6.11 4.10
CA THR A 71 -1.78 -7.04 2.97
C THR A 71 -2.21 -8.42 3.46
N GLU A 72 -2.86 -9.20 2.59
CA GLU A 72 -3.21 -10.61 2.83
C GLU A 72 -2.25 -11.51 2.05
N MET A 73 -0.94 -11.23 2.13
CA MET A 73 0.05 -11.85 1.24
C MET A 73 0.19 -13.36 1.48
N GLY A 74 -0.17 -13.85 2.67
CA GLY A 74 -0.25 -15.28 2.95
C GLY A 74 -1.22 -16.06 2.04
N GLN A 75 -2.21 -15.38 1.43
CA GLN A 75 -3.18 -16.03 0.54
C GLN A 75 -2.59 -16.44 -0.81
N VAL A 76 -1.39 -16.01 -1.16
CA VAL A 76 -0.80 -16.34 -2.48
C VAL A 76 0.03 -17.62 -2.47
N VAL A 77 0.43 -18.11 -1.28
CA VAL A 77 1.32 -19.26 -1.13
C VAL A 77 0.70 -20.53 -1.72
N GLY A 78 1.46 -21.23 -2.55
CA GLY A 78 1.05 -22.49 -3.18
C GLY A 78 0.14 -22.33 -4.41
N LYS A 79 -0.17 -21.10 -4.84
CA LYS A 79 -0.92 -20.85 -6.07
C LYS A 79 -0.04 -21.05 -7.31
N SER A 80 -0.65 -21.34 -8.46
CA SER A 80 0.08 -21.38 -9.74
C SER A 80 0.58 -19.99 -10.11
N GLU A 81 1.69 -19.91 -10.86
CA GLU A 81 2.33 -18.63 -11.21
C GLU A 81 1.37 -17.58 -11.79
N PRO A 82 0.49 -17.87 -12.77
CA PRO A 82 -0.44 -16.86 -13.30
C PRO A 82 -1.43 -16.35 -12.26
N VAL A 83 -1.92 -17.24 -11.38
CA VAL A 83 -2.87 -16.87 -10.33
C VAL A 83 -2.16 -16.06 -9.24
N LEU A 84 -0.95 -16.46 -8.87
CA LEU A 84 -0.11 -15.75 -7.91
C LEU A 84 0.17 -14.32 -8.37
N GLN A 85 0.60 -14.12 -9.63
CA GLN A 85 0.87 -12.78 -10.15
C GLN A 85 -0.39 -11.89 -10.13
N SER A 86 -1.53 -12.44 -10.56
CA SER A 86 -2.82 -11.75 -10.53
C SER A 86 -3.23 -11.35 -9.12
N GLU A 87 -3.07 -12.25 -8.15
CA GLU A 87 -3.47 -12.03 -6.76
C GLU A 87 -2.54 -11.06 -6.03
N ILE A 88 -1.22 -11.16 -6.27
CA ILE A 88 -0.27 -10.19 -5.71
C ILE A 88 -0.58 -8.78 -6.22
N LYS A 89 -0.83 -8.63 -7.53
CA LYS A 89 -1.23 -7.34 -8.10
C LYS A 89 -2.48 -6.79 -7.42
N ARG A 90 -3.53 -7.62 -7.29
CA ARG A 90 -4.78 -7.24 -6.62
C ARG A 90 -4.55 -6.83 -5.16
N ILE A 91 -3.88 -7.66 -4.37
CA ILE A 91 -3.63 -7.43 -2.94
C ILE A 91 -2.81 -6.16 -2.71
N ILE A 92 -1.74 -5.94 -3.49
CA ILE A 92 -0.91 -4.74 -3.37
C ILE A 92 -1.71 -3.51 -3.75
N THR A 93 -2.44 -3.54 -4.88
CA THR A 93 -3.25 -2.40 -5.30
C THR A 93 -4.30 -2.05 -4.24
N GLU A 94 -5.10 -3.02 -3.78
CA GLU A 94 -6.13 -2.79 -2.76
C GLU A 94 -5.56 -2.28 -1.43
N ALA A 95 -4.40 -2.77 -1.02
CA ALA A 95 -3.75 -2.35 0.23
C ALA A 95 -3.18 -0.94 0.14
N LEU A 96 -2.55 -0.58 -0.98
CA LEU A 96 -1.91 0.73 -1.13
C LEU A 96 -2.92 1.84 -1.40
N THR A 97 -3.95 1.61 -2.22
CA THR A 97 -4.97 2.63 -2.51
C THR A 97 -5.98 2.82 -1.37
N ALA A 98 -5.82 2.10 -0.25
CA ALA A 98 -6.52 2.42 0.99
C ALA A 98 -5.96 3.70 1.65
N ASP A 99 -4.73 4.09 1.30
CA ASP A 99 -4.17 5.42 1.59
C ASP A 99 -4.52 6.35 0.42
N GLU A 100 -5.41 7.32 0.64
CA GLU A 100 -5.95 8.18 -0.43
C GLU A 100 -4.90 9.07 -1.10
N ARG A 101 -3.69 9.16 -0.52
CA ARG A 101 -2.54 9.82 -1.16
C ARG A 101 -1.99 9.00 -2.34
N ILE A 102 -2.28 7.69 -2.39
CA ILE A 102 -1.88 6.77 -3.46
C ILE A 102 -3.09 6.53 -4.37
N THR A 103 -2.99 6.97 -5.62
CA THR A 103 -4.10 6.96 -6.58
C THR A 103 -4.10 5.75 -7.50
N ASP A 104 -2.94 5.12 -7.73
CA ASP A 104 -2.81 3.93 -8.56
C ASP A 104 -1.54 3.13 -8.24
N VAL A 105 -1.49 1.88 -8.71
CA VAL A 105 -0.29 1.04 -8.71
C VAL A 105 -0.11 0.40 -10.08
N LYS A 106 0.99 0.73 -10.74
CA LYS A 106 1.26 0.37 -12.14
C LYS A 106 2.61 -0.32 -12.33
N ASP A 107 2.91 -0.71 -13.56
CA ASP A 107 4.21 -1.25 -13.99
C ASP A 107 4.68 -2.49 -13.22
N PHE A 108 3.75 -3.38 -12.88
CA PHE A 108 4.06 -4.63 -12.20
C PHE A 108 5.00 -5.51 -13.05
N THR A 109 6.08 -5.96 -12.41
CA THR A 109 7.01 -6.93 -12.95
C THR A 109 7.25 -8.03 -11.93
N PHE A 110 7.32 -9.26 -12.44
CA PHE A 110 7.52 -10.46 -11.63
C PHE A 110 8.76 -11.19 -12.14
N LYS A 111 9.66 -11.54 -11.22
CA LYS A 111 10.85 -12.32 -11.52
C LYS A 111 11.00 -13.42 -10.49
N LEU A 112 11.01 -14.68 -10.93
CA LEU A 112 11.37 -15.80 -10.06
C LEU A 112 12.82 -15.62 -9.60
N VAL A 113 13.02 -15.60 -8.29
CA VAL A 113 14.34 -15.62 -7.64
C VAL A 113 14.77 -17.07 -7.47
N ASP A 114 13.86 -17.92 -6.99
CA ASP A 114 14.04 -19.37 -6.89
C ASP A 114 12.70 -20.13 -6.99
N LYS A 115 12.67 -21.40 -6.56
CA LYS A 115 11.49 -22.28 -6.63
C LYS A 115 10.33 -21.86 -5.71
N ARG A 116 10.57 -21.00 -4.72
CA ARG A 116 9.63 -20.57 -3.68
C ARG A 116 9.61 -19.06 -3.45
N THR A 117 10.33 -18.29 -4.26
CA THR A 117 10.45 -16.85 -4.07
C THR A 117 10.36 -16.11 -5.40
N ALA A 118 9.48 -15.11 -5.45
CA ALA A 118 9.35 -14.17 -6.57
C ALA A 118 9.64 -12.75 -6.10
N ALA A 119 10.49 -12.04 -6.85
CA ALA A 119 10.67 -10.61 -6.74
C ALA A 119 9.56 -9.91 -7.53
N VAL A 120 8.87 -8.98 -6.86
CA VAL A 120 7.79 -8.18 -7.40
C VAL A 120 8.23 -6.73 -7.35
N SER A 121 8.18 -6.05 -8.50
CA SER A 121 8.43 -4.61 -8.55
C SER A 121 7.26 -3.90 -9.21
N PHE A 122 6.97 -2.69 -8.76
CA PHE A 122 5.86 -1.86 -9.24
C PHE A 122 6.14 -0.39 -8.95
N THR A 123 5.32 0.49 -9.51
CA THR A 123 5.33 1.93 -9.25
C THR A 123 4.02 2.33 -8.58
N ALA A 124 4.09 2.83 -7.35
CA ALA A 124 2.94 3.48 -6.71
C ALA A 124 2.84 4.93 -7.22
N VAL A 125 1.67 5.31 -7.72
CA VAL A 125 1.38 6.67 -8.17
C VAL A 125 0.74 7.41 -7.00
N SER A 126 1.34 8.50 -6.57
CA SER A 126 0.82 9.31 -5.47
C SER A 126 0.63 10.76 -5.87
N VAL A 127 -0.14 11.50 -5.07
CA VAL A 127 -0.31 12.96 -5.23
C VAL A 127 1.00 13.74 -5.09
N PHE A 128 2.04 13.13 -4.51
CA PHE A 128 3.38 13.71 -4.38
C PHE A 128 4.37 13.26 -5.47
N GLY A 129 3.98 12.30 -6.31
CA GLY A 129 4.82 11.72 -7.36
C GLY A 129 4.87 10.19 -7.36
N ASP A 130 5.59 9.65 -8.33
CA ASP A 130 5.74 8.20 -8.55
C ASP A 130 6.83 7.61 -7.63
N ILE A 131 6.51 6.50 -6.97
CA ILE A 131 7.40 5.81 -6.02
C ILE A 131 7.65 4.38 -6.51
N PRO A 132 8.85 4.07 -7.02
CA PRO A 132 9.21 2.70 -7.38
C PRO A 132 9.42 1.87 -6.11
N PHE A 133 8.90 0.65 -6.10
CA PHE A 133 9.03 -0.29 -5.00
C PHE A 133 9.39 -1.69 -5.50
N SER A 134 10.16 -2.44 -4.71
CA SER A 134 10.51 -3.83 -4.99
C SER A 134 10.51 -4.65 -3.70
N ARG A 135 9.99 -5.87 -3.78
CA ARG A 135 9.92 -6.80 -2.64
C ARG A 135 9.96 -8.25 -3.10
N GLU A 136 10.57 -9.10 -2.29
CA GLU A 136 10.48 -10.55 -2.41
C GLU A 136 9.25 -11.11 -1.68
N VAL A 137 8.58 -12.04 -2.34
CA VAL A 137 7.36 -12.69 -1.88
C VAL A 137 7.53 -14.20 -1.98
N ASN A 138 7.11 -14.91 -0.94
CA ASN A 138 7.11 -16.36 -0.96
C ASN A 138 5.96 -16.87 -1.84
N THR A 139 6.27 -17.79 -2.75
CA THR A 139 5.36 -18.41 -3.71
C THR A 139 5.05 -19.85 -3.32
#